data_AF-A0AAD4AKK7-F1
#
_entry.id   AF-A0AAD4AKK7-F1
#
_cell.length_a   1.000
_cell.length_b   1.000
_cell.length_c   1.000
_cell.angle_alpha   90.00
_cell.angle_beta   90.00
_cell.angle_gamma   90.00
#
_symmetry.space_group_name_H-M   'P 1'
#
loop_
_entity.id
_entity.type
_entity.pdbx_description
1 polymer ?
#
loop_
_entity_poly.entity_id
_entity_poly.type
_entity_poly.pdbx_seq_one_letter_code
_entity_poly.pdbx_strand_id
1 'polypeptide(L)' 'MVIKSAFLAGEDMNMGYIPVFFEQEKNGQFYATTMVGLCTTQVMQWRLTLNVVDNTNQEQVYDFPLYVIQ' A
#
# COMPACT_ATOMS: atom_id res chain seq x y z
N MET A 1 1.60 -4.83 -17.18
CA MET A 1 0.95 -4.54 -15.88
C MET A 1 1.64 -3.32 -15.30
N VAL A 2 0.86 -2.33 -14.86
CA VAL A 2 1.37 -1.07 -14.29
C VAL A 2 0.59 -0.73 -13.02
N ILE A 3 1.27 -0.20 -12.01
CA ILE A 3 0.62 0.31 -10.79
C ILE A 3 0.13 1.74 -11.09
N LYS A 4 -1.19 1.95 -11.08
CA LYS A 4 -1.82 3.25 -11.35
C LYS A 4 -1.82 4.14 -10.11
N SER A 5 -2.10 3.56 -8.95
CA SER A 5 -2.01 4.23 -7.66
C SER A 5 -1.85 3.23 -6.53
N ALA A 6 -1.27 3.69 -5.43
CA ALA A 6 -1.18 2.93 -4.20
C ALA A 6 -1.23 3.85 -2.99
N PHE A 7 -1.88 3.40 -1.92
CA PHE A 7 -1.91 4.13 -0.66
C PHE A 7 -2.08 3.17 0.52
N LEU A 8 -1.64 3.61 1.70
CA LEU A 8 -1.91 2.98 2.98
C LEU A 8 -3.00 3.76 3.71
N ALA A 9 -4.00 3.08 4.23
CA ALA A 9 -4.99 3.63 5.15
C ALA A 9 -4.94 2.89 6.48
N GLY A 10 -5.16 3.59 7.59
CA GLY A 10 -5.33 2.94 8.89
C GLY A 10 -6.73 2.34 8.99
N GLU A 11 -6.86 1.08 9.41
CA GLU A 11 -8.17 0.43 9.50
C GLU A 11 -9.04 1.03 10.61
N ASP A 12 -8.46 1.16 11.81
CA ASP A 12 -9.14 1.69 13.00
C ASP A 12 -8.60 3.08 13.39
N MET A 13 -7.91 3.76 12.47
CA MET A 13 -7.21 5.01 12.73
C MET A 13 -7.64 6.07 11.71
N ASN A 14 -8.32 7.11 12.17
CA ASN A 14 -8.73 8.22 11.31
C ASN A 14 -7.56 9.19 11.05
N MET A 15 -6.53 8.70 10.36
CA MET A 15 -5.29 9.44 10.05
C MET A 15 -5.14 9.79 8.56
N GLY A 16 -6.21 9.60 7.78
CA GLY A 16 -6.18 9.76 6.33
C GLY A 16 -5.43 8.62 5.64
N TYR A 17 -4.82 8.93 4.49
CA TYR A 17 -4.06 7.97 3.70
C TYR A 17 -2.63 8.45 3.45
N ILE A 18 -1.70 7.50 3.38
CA ILE A 18 -0.29 7.72 3.03
C ILE A 18 -0.10 7.21 1.60
N PRO A 19 0.17 8.10 0.62
CA PRO A 19 0.49 7.67 -0.73
C PRO A 19 1.74 6.78 -0.75
N VAL A 20 1.70 5.71 -1.54
CA VAL A 20 2.83 4.80 -1.74
C VAL A 20 3.28 4.88 -3.20
N PHE A 21 4.56 5.17 -3.41
CA PHE A 21 5.14 5.30 -4.74
C PHE A 21 6.05 4.11 -5.01
N PHE A 22 5.72 3.35 -6.05
CA PHE A 22 6.50 2.19 -6.46
C PHE A 22 7.47 2.54 -7.58
N GLU A 23 8.70 2.08 -7.43
CA GLU A 23 9.71 2.05 -8.47
C GLU A 23 9.75 0.64 -9.09
N GLN A 24 9.89 0.58 -10.42
CA GLN A 24 10.00 -0.69 -11.13
C GLN A 24 11.47 -1.12 -11.19
N GLU A 25 11.77 -2.31 -10.69
CA GLU A 25 13.09 -2.92 -10.80
C GLU A 25 13.27 -3.68 -12.12
N LYS A 26 14.53 -3.96 -12.48
CA LYS A 26 14.94 -4.56 -13.77
C LYS A 26 14.33 -5.94 -14.06
N ASN A 27 13.83 -6.62 -13.04
CA ASN A 27 13.27 -7.98 -13.08
C ASN A 27 11.73 -7.99 -13.08
N GLY A 28 11.09 -6.83 -13.25
CA GLY A 28 9.63 -6.70 -13.22
C GLY A 28 9.04 -6.72 -11.81
N GLN A 29 9.88 -6.64 -10.77
CA GLN A 29 9.44 -6.41 -9.39
C GLN A 29 9.16 -4.92 -9.18
N PHE A 30 8.29 -4.63 -8.22
CA PHE A 30 8.00 -3.28 -7.78
C PHE A 30 8.46 -3.12 -6.34
N TYR A 31 9.22 -2.07 -6.07
CA TYR A 31 9.72 -1.74 -4.75
C TYR A 31 9.20 -0.37 -4.32
N ALA A 32 8.83 -0.24 -3.05
CA ALA A 32 8.44 1.03 -2.46
C ALA A 32 8.95 1.11 -1.03
N THR A 33 9.37 2.30 -0.64
CA THR A 33 9.66 2.63 0.75
C THR A 33 8.65 3.66 1.21
N THR A 34 8.01 3.40 2.35
CA THR A 34 7.06 4.33 2.96
C THR A 34 7.21 4.31 4.47
N MET A 35 6.79 5.40 5.10
CA MET A 35 6.73 5.52 6.55
C MET A 35 5.30 5.33 7.00
N VAL A 36 5.13 4.63 8.11
CA VAL A 36 3.83 4.45 8.77
C VAL A 36 3.89 5.07 10.15
N GLY A 37 2.74 5.52 10.64
CA GLY A 37 2.61 5.89 12.04
C GLY A 37 2.70 4.64 12.92
N LEU A 38 3.38 4.79 14.06
CA LEU A 38 3.35 3.86 15.19
C LEU A 38 2.91 4.67 16.41
N CYS A 39 1.79 4.31 17.04
CA CYS A 39 1.32 4.92 18.29
C CYS A 39 1.17 3.87 19.39
N THR A 40 0.75 4.30 20.58
CA THR A 40 0.75 3.50 21.82
C THR A 40 -0.23 2.33 21.85
N THR A 41 -0.96 2.04 20.77
CA THR A 41 -1.81 0.85 20.66
C THR A 41 -0.97 -0.40 20.44
N GLN A 42 -1.41 -1.53 21.01
CA GLN A 42 -0.66 -2.78 21.00
C GLN A 42 -0.38 -3.34 19.59
N VAL A 43 -1.28 -3.08 18.64
CA VAL A 43 -1.12 -3.43 17.22
C VAL A 43 -1.72 -2.31 16.39
N MET A 44 -1.00 -1.87 15.36
CA MET A 44 -1.54 -1.00 14.32
C MET A 44 -1.76 -1.78 13.04
N GLN A 45 -3.00 -1.78 12.56
CA GLN A 45 -3.35 -2.36 11.27
C GLN A 45 -3.48 -1.27 10.21
N TRP A 46 -2.60 -1.35 9.23
CA TRP A 46 -2.68 -0.57 8.00
C TRP A 46 -3.17 -1.48 6.86
N ARG A 47 -3.85 -0.92 5.87
CA ARG A 47 -4.21 -1.59 4.62
C ARG A 47 -3.53 -0.90 3.46
N LEU A 48 -2.70 -1.65 2.73
CA LEU A 48 -2.15 -1.23 1.45
C LEU A 48 -3.17 -1.57 0.37
N THR A 49 -3.66 -0.55 -0.33
CA THR A 49 -4.51 -0.71 -1.51
C THR A 49 -3.69 -0.38 -2.75
N LEU A 50 -3.65 -1.31 -3.72
CA LEU A 50 -3.03 -1.13 -5.03
C LEU A 50 -4.11 -1.10 -6.10
N ASN A 51 -4.13 -0.05 -6.94
CA ASN A 51 -4.84 -0.07 -8.21
C ASN A 51 -3.85 -0.41 -9.32
N VAL A 52 -4.08 -1.51 -10.01
CA VAL A 52 -3.21 -2.07 -11.02
C VAL A 52 -3.97 -2.16 -12.34
N VAL A 53 -3.32 -1.75 -13.44
CA VAL A 53 -3.84 -1.95 -14.79
C VAL A 53 -3.08 -3.10 -15.44
N ASP A 54 -3.82 -4.10 -15.91
CA ASP A 54 -3.24 -5.24 -16.62
C ASP A 54 -2.96 -4.93 -18.10
N ASN A 55 -2.47 -5.94 -18.85
CA ASN A 55 -2.16 -5.77 -20.26
C ASN A 55 -3.41 -5.65 -21.16
N THR A 56 -4.60 -5.88 -20.60
CA THR A 56 -5.90 -5.75 -21.29
C THR A 56 -6.59 -4.42 -20.97
N ASN A 57 -5.88 -3.48 -20.31
CA ASN A 57 -6.41 -2.23 -19.78
C ASN A 57 -7.54 -2.40 -18.76
N GLN A 58 -7.61 -3.55 -18.07
CA GLN A 58 -8.54 -3.73 -16.95
C GLN A 58 -7.90 -3.27 -15.64
N GLU A 59 -8.65 -2.48 -14.87
CA GLU A 59 -8.27 -2.07 -13.53
C GLU A 59 -8.61 -3.15 -12.52
N GLN A 60 -7.66 -3.49 -11.67
CA GLN A 60 -7.81 -4.42 -10.56
C GLN A 60 -7.34 -3.77 -9.28
N VAL A 61 -8.11 -3.96 -8.22
CA VAL A 61 -7.78 -3.46 -6.89
C VAL A 61 -7.37 -4.61 -5.99
N TYR A 62 -6.23 -4.47 -5.35
CA TYR A 62 -5.68 -5.45 -4.41
C TYR A 62 -5.47 -4.80 -3.05
N ASP A 63 -5.97 -5.45 -2.00
CA ASP A 63 -5.81 -5.02 -0.61
C ASP A 63 -4.90 -5.98 0.16
N PHE A 64 -3.93 -5.44 0.87
CA PHE A 64 -3.00 -6.20 1.71
C PHE A 64 -3.00 -5.65 3.14
N PRO A 65 -3.27 -6.47 4.16
CA PRO A 65 -3.13 -6.04 5.54
C PRO A 65 -1.66 -5.98 5.94
N LEU A 66 -1.28 -4.91 6.63
CA LEU A 66 0.03 -4.68 7.22
C LEU A 66 -0.14 -4.46 8.73
N TYR A 67 0.44 -5.37 9.52
CA TYR A 67 0.44 -5.29 10.97
C TYR A 67 1.79 -4.75 11.44
N VAL A 68 1.75 -3.61 12.12
CA VAL A 68 2.92 -3.00 12.75
C VAL A 68 2.81 -3.20 14.25
N ILE A 69 3.81 -3.87 14.81
CA ILE A 69 3.94 -4.17 16.24
C ILE A 69 5.16 -3.44 16.81
N GLN A 70 5.04 -2.98 18.05
CA GLN A 70 6.13 -2.33 18.80
C GLN A 70 6.98 -3.37 19.54
#